data_AF-A0A529QG51-F1
#
_entry.id   AF-A0A529QG51-F1
#
_cell.length_a   1.000
_cell.length_b   1.000
_cell.length_c   1.000
_cell.angle_alpha   90.00
_cell.angle_beta   90.00
_cell.angle_gamma   90.00
#
_symmetry.space_group_name_H-M   'P 1'
#
loop_
_entity.id
_entity.type
_entity.pdbx_description
1 polymer ?
#
loop_
_entity_poly.entity_id
_entity_poly.type
_entity_poly.pdbx_seq_one_letter_code
_entity_poly.pdbx_strand_id
1 'polypeptide(L)' 'NHIRVDLQSQSGGNIQAIAFRAVDTALGEFLFKNRGRTVHIAGSLSGNYWNGNRTVQFRISDAALA' A
#
# COMPACT_ATOMS: atom_id res chain seq x y z
N ASN A 1 -4.75 3.04 -13.91
CA ASN A 1 -5.17 3.72 -12.66
C ASN A 1 -4.41 3.15 -11.46
N HIS A 2 -4.33 3.90 -10.35
CA HIS A 2 -3.56 3.54 -9.15
C HIS A 2 -4.49 3.26 -7.98
N ILE A 3 -4.02 2.49 -7.00
CA ILE A 3 -4.77 2.21 -5.76
C ILE A 3 -3.98 2.77 -4.59
N ARG A 4 -4.62 3.62 -3.78
CA ARG A 4 -4.09 4.07 -2.49
C ARG A 4 -4.54 3.12 -1.41
N VAL A 5 -3.64 2.77 -0.50
CA VAL A 5 -3.87 1.84 0.59
C VAL A 5 -3.35 2.46 1.88
N ASP A 6 -4.12 2.38 2.96
CA ASP A 6 -3.63 2.68 4.30
C ASP A 6 -3.30 1.35 4.99
N LEU A 7 -2.03 1.13 5.31
CA LEU A 7 -1.56 -0.08 5.97
C LEU A 7 -1.47 0.18 7.48
N GLN A 8 -1.95 -0.77 8.28
CA GLN A 8 -1.86 -0.72 9.74
C GLN A 8 -1.20 -2.00 10.26
N SER A 9 -0.22 -1.83 11.13
CA SER A 9 0.43 -2.90 11.87
C SER A 9 -0.42 -3.30 13.07
N GLN A 10 -0.34 -4.57 13.48
CA GLN A 10 -0.89 -5.06 14.73
C GLN A 10 -0.29 -4.35 15.97
N SER A 11 0.91 -3.76 15.84
CA SER A 11 1.54 -2.94 16.87
C SER A 11 1.05 -1.49 16.91
N GLY A 12 0.08 -1.11 16.08
CA GLY A 12 -0.55 0.22 16.07
C GLY A 12 0.07 1.26 15.11
N GLY A 13 1.24 0.98 14.53
CA GLY A 13 1.83 1.84 13.51
C GLY A 13 1.05 1.81 12.20
N ASN A 14 1.03 2.93 11.46
CA ASN A 14 0.40 3.01 10.14
C ASN A 14 1.34 3.65 9.11
N ILE A 15 1.09 3.34 7.83
CA ILE A 15 1.79 3.97 6.71
C ILE A 15 0.88 4.04 5.49
N GLN A 16 0.95 5.16 4.77
CA GLN A 16 0.31 5.29 3.47
C GLN A 16 1.09 4.55 2.41
N ALA A 17 0.37 3.83 1.57
CA ALA A 17 0.91 3.06 0.47
C ALA A 17 0.18 3.34 -0.85
N ILE A 18 0.86 3.04 -1.95
CA ILE A 18 0.31 3.13 -3.30
C ILE A 18 0.74 1.93 -4.13
N ALA A 19 -0.22 1.32 -4.84
CA ALA A 19 0.04 0.32 -5.85
C ALA A 19 -0.13 0.99 -7.23
N PHE A 20 0.97 1.13 -7.97
CA PHE A 20 0.93 1.80 -9.26
C PHE A 20 0.38 0.87 -10.35
N ARG A 21 -0.49 1.38 -11.23
CA ARG A 21 -1.07 0.62 -12.34
C ARG A 21 -1.78 -0.67 -11.90
N ALA A 22 -2.34 -0.68 -10.69
CA ALA A 22 -2.88 -1.89 -10.06
C ALA A 22 -4.38 -2.12 -10.31
N VAL A 23 -5.13 -1.11 -10.75
CA VAL A 23 -6.55 -1.29 -11.11
C VAL A 23 -6.68 -2.30 -12.25
N ASP A 24 -7.67 -3.21 -12.15
CA ASP A 24 -7.92 -4.32 -13.09
C ASP A 24 -6.76 -5.32 -13.22
N THR A 25 -5.92 -5.43 -12.18
CA THR A 25 -4.87 -6.45 -12.08
C THR A 25 -5.15 -7.40 -10.91
N ALA A 26 -4.48 -8.56 -10.90
CA ALA A 26 -4.55 -9.50 -9.78
C ALA A 26 -4.19 -8.84 -8.43
N LEU A 27 -3.19 -7.96 -8.41
CA LEU A 27 -2.82 -7.19 -7.22
C LEU A 27 -3.96 -6.26 -6.78
N GLY A 28 -4.58 -5.54 -7.71
CA GLY A 28 -5.69 -4.64 -7.38
C GLY A 28 -6.91 -5.38 -6.84
N GLU A 29 -7.31 -6.47 -7.50
CA GLU A 29 -8.36 -7.33 -7.00
C GLU A 29 -8.05 -7.89 -5.61
N PHE A 30 -6.81 -8.35 -5.40
CA PHE A 30 -6.35 -8.85 -4.12
C PHE A 30 -6.48 -7.79 -3.02
N LEU A 31 -6.04 -6.55 -3.28
CA LEU A 31 -6.10 -5.45 -2.32
C LEU A 31 -7.54 -5.08 -1.97
N PHE A 32 -8.46 -5.06 -2.95
CA PHE A 32 -9.87 -4.80 -2.69
C PHE A 32 -10.56 -5.93 -1.93
N LYS A 33 -10.34 -7.19 -2.33
CA LYS A 33 -10.94 -8.37 -1.70
C LYS A 33 -10.49 -8.55 -0.25
N ASN A 34 -9.28 -8.12 0.09
CA ASN A 34 -8.70 -8.32 1.43
C ASN A 34 -8.66 -7.07 2.30
N ARG A 35 -9.46 -6.04 1.98
CA ARG A 35 -9.57 -4.84 2.81
C ARG A 35 -9.99 -5.21 4.24
N GLY A 36 -9.25 -4.71 5.23
CA GLY A 36 -9.49 -4.97 6.66
C GLY A 36 -8.94 -6.32 7.15
N ARG A 37 -8.32 -7.13 6.28
CA ARG A 37 -7.65 -8.37 6.67
C ARG A 37 -6.16 -8.12 6.87
N THR A 38 -5.53 -8.96 7.70
CA THR A 38 -4.06 -9.03 7.76
C THR A 38 -3.54 -9.71 6.50
N VAL A 39 -2.56 -9.08 5.86
CA VAL A 39 -1.92 -9.54 4.62
C VAL A 39 -0.43 -9.22 4.69
N HIS A 40 0.37 -10.01 3.97
CA HIS A 40 1.76 -9.67 3.69
C HIS A 40 1.83 -8.71 2.50
N ILE A 41 2.66 -7.68 2.60
CA ILE A 41 2.86 -6.68 1.55
C ILE A 41 4.37 -6.55 1.30
N ALA A 42 4.77 -6.60 0.03
CA ALA A 42 6.14 -6.36 -0.40
C ALA A 42 6.23 -5.10 -1.29
N GLY A 43 7.37 -4.41 -1.20
CA GLY A 43 7.54 -3.11 -1.84
C GLY A 43 8.70 -2.30 -1.30
N SER A 44 8.69 -0.99 -1.54
CA SER A 44 9.77 -0.08 -1.17
C SER A 44 9.26 1.22 -0.54
N LEU A 45 10.04 1.81 0.36
CA LEU A 45 9.76 3.13 0.92
C LEU A 45 10.26 4.22 -0.03
N SER A 46 9.44 5.26 -0.22
CA SER A 46 9.75 6.44 -1.01
C SER A 46 9.44 7.70 -0.23
N GLY A 47 10.28 8.72 -0.35
CA GLY A 47 9.98 10.06 0.15
C GLY A 47 9.05 10.78 -0.83
N ASN A 48 7.84 11.11 -0.39
CA ASN A 48 6.94 11.96 -1.12
C ASN A 48 7.12 13.41 -0.66
N TYR A 49 7.49 14.30 -1.59
CA TYR A 49 7.70 15.72 -1.31
C TYR A 49 6.56 16.52 -1.94
N TRP A 50 5.74 17.14 -1.11
CA TRP A 50 4.62 17.95 -1.55
C TRP A 50 4.48 19.20 -0.70
N ASN A 51 4.43 20.36 -1.36
CA ASN A 51 4.27 21.67 -0.72
C ASN A 51 5.22 21.91 0.48
N GLY A 52 6.49 21.56 0.31
CA GLY A 52 7.52 21.71 1.36
C GLY A 52 7.48 20.66 2.47
N ASN A 53 6.52 19.73 2.45
CA ASN A 53 6.43 18.63 3.41
C ASN A 53 6.97 17.33 2.79
N ARG A 54 7.72 16.56 3.58
CA ARG A 54 8.22 15.23 3.21
C ARG A 54 7.50 14.17 4.04
N THR A 55 6.75 13.32 3.37
CA THR A 55 6.13 12.14 4.00
C THR A 55 6.76 10.86 3.45
N VAL A 56 6.74 9.80 4.24
CA VAL A 56 7.13 8.47 3.75
C VAL A 56 5.90 7.81 3.15
N GLN A 57 6.01 7.29 1.94
CA GLN A 57 4.98 6.50 1.27
C GLN A 57 5.56 5.16 0.83
N PHE A 58 4.84 4.08 1.11
CA PHE A 58 5.22 2.74 0.69
C PHE A 58 4.69 2.45 -0.74
N ARG A 59 5.53 1.93 -1.62
CA ARG A 59 5.14 1.54 -2.98
C ARG A 59 5.01 0.03 -3.04
N ILE A 60 3.80 -0.44 -3.26
CA ILE A 60 3.47 -1.87 -3.29
C ILE A 60 3.87 -2.46 -4.64
N SER A 61 4.60 -3.56 -4.60
CA SER A 61 4.92 -4.39 -5.77
C SER A 61 4.23 -5.74 -5.74
N ASP A 62 3.96 -6.28 -4.54
CA ASP A 62 3.33 -7.60 -4.37
C ASP A 62 2.59 -7.71 -3.04
N ALA A 63 1.65 -8.67 -2.95
CA ALA A 63 0.84 -8.92 -1.77
C ALA A 63 0.35 -10.38 -1.70
N ALA A 64 0.28 -10.93 -0.48
CA ALA A 64 -0.18 -12.29 -0.22
C ALA A 64 -1.00 -12.36 1.08
N LEU A 65 -1.81 -13.42 1.23
CA LEU A 65 -2.48 -13.67 2.51
C LEU A 65 -1.42 -13.92 3.60
N ALA A 66 -1.72 -13.43 4.80
CA ALA A 66 -0.92 -13.70 6.01
C ALA A 66 -1.21 -15.08 6.58
#